data_AF-A0A2K6F809-F1
#
_entry.id   AF-A0A2K6F809-F1
#
_cell.length_a   1.000
_cell.length_b   1.000
_cell.length_c   1.000
_cell.angle_alpha   90.00
_cell.angle_beta   90.00
_cell.angle_gamma   90.00
#
_symmetry.space_group_name_H-M   'P 1'
#
loop_
_entity.id
_entity.type
_entity.pdbx_description
1 polymer ?
#
loop_
_entity_poly.entity_id
_entity_poly.type
_entity_poly.pdbx_seq_one_letter_code
_entity_poly.pdbx_strand_id
1 'polypeptide(L)'
;MERYAGALEEAADGARQQERHYQLLSALQSLVKELPSSFQQRLSYTTLSDLALALLDGTVFEIVQGLLEIQHLTEKSLYNQRLRLQNEHRGARGRWRGAARRAQGALGLCAGRALPGRRSEEVPKTDQIEGAEPSVALLWR
;
A
#
# COMPACT_ATOMS: atom_id res chain seq x y z
N MET A 1 -2.29 -24.89 -54.37
CA MET A 1 -3.17 -23.70 -54.40
C MET A 1 -3.28 -22.96 -53.05
N GLU A 2 -2.80 -23.54 -51.93
CA GLU A 2 -2.92 -22.90 -50.61
C GLU A 2 -2.08 -21.64 -50.39
N ARG A 3 -0.91 -21.53 -51.03
CA ARG A 3 -0.03 -20.34 -50.90
C ARG A 3 -0.63 -19.03 -51.44
N TYR A 4 -1.56 -19.12 -52.39
CA TYR A 4 -2.22 -17.93 -52.95
C TYR A 4 -3.36 -17.43 -52.05
N ALA A 5 -3.99 -18.32 -51.27
CA ALA A 5 -5.04 -17.94 -50.32
C ALA A 5 -4.45 -17.13 -49.15
N GLY A 6 -3.32 -17.58 -48.59
CA GLY A 6 -2.64 -16.85 -47.51
C GLY A 6 -2.13 -15.47 -47.92
N ALA A 7 -1.61 -15.32 -49.15
CA ALA A 7 -1.15 -14.02 -49.66
C ALA A 7 -2.29 -13.01 -49.88
N LEU A 8 -3.50 -13.48 -50.25
CA LEU A 8 -4.68 -12.64 -50.38
C LEU A 8 -5.24 -12.23 -49.01
N GLU A 9 -5.16 -13.12 -48.02
CA GLU A 9 -5.59 -12.86 -46.65
C GLU A 9 -4.66 -11.85 -45.95
N GLU A 10 -3.35 -12.00 -46.10
CA GLU A 10 -2.34 -11.07 -45.58
C GLU A 10 -2.45 -9.67 -46.23
N ALA A 11 -2.75 -9.62 -47.54
CA ALA A 11 -3.03 -8.36 -48.23
C ALA A 11 -4.35 -7.71 -47.75
N ALA A 12 -5.36 -8.51 -47.44
CA ALA A 12 -6.64 -8.02 -46.90
C ALA A 12 -6.48 -7.47 -45.48
N ASP A 13 -5.65 -8.11 -44.65
CA ASP A 13 -5.34 -7.63 -43.30
C ASP A 13 -4.49 -6.35 -43.34
N GLY A 14 -3.53 -6.25 -44.26
CA GLY A 14 -2.83 -5.00 -44.55
C GLY A 14 -3.77 -3.87 -44.96
N ALA A 15 -4.76 -4.15 -45.82
CA ALA A 15 -5.75 -3.15 -46.24
C ALA A 15 -6.63 -2.67 -45.08
N ARG A 16 -7.08 -3.59 -44.21
CA ARG A 16 -7.86 -3.26 -43.00
C ARG A 16 -7.04 -2.42 -42.02
N GLN A 17 -5.78 -2.77 -41.82
CA GLN A 17 -4.88 -2.01 -40.94
C GLN A 17 -4.67 -0.59 -41.48
N GLN A 18 -4.47 -0.47 -42.79
CA GLN A 18 -4.30 0.82 -43.46
C GLN A 18 -5.57 1.67 -43.38
N GLU A 19 -6.74 1.07 -43.54
CA GLU A 19 -8.02 1.77 -43.38
C GLU A 19 -8.18 2.33 -41.96
N ARG A 20 -7.89 1.53 -40.94
CA ARG A 20 -7.92 1.97 -39.54
C ARG A 20 -6.91 3.09 -39.27
N HIS A 21 -5.72 3.02 -39.87
CA HIS A 21 -4.71 4.08 -39.77
C HIS A 21 -5.22 5.40 -40.33
N TYR A 22 -5.81 5.37 -41.52
CA TYR A 22 -6.37 6.58 -42.12
C TYR A 22 -7.55 7.15 -41.32
N GLN A 23 -8.43 6.30 -40.81
CA GLN A 23 -9.53 6.73 -39.94
C GLN A 23 -8.98 7.46 -38.71
N LEU A 24 -8.01 6.86 -38.02
CA LEU A 24 -7.43 7.41 -36.80
C LEU A 24 -6.64 8.70 -37.06
N LEU A 25 -5.85 8.72 -38.15
CA LEU A 25 -5.11 9.91 -38.59
C LEU A 25 -6.06 11.07 -38.92
N SER A 26 -7.20 10.79 -39.56
CA SER A 26 -8.20 11.82 -39.86
C SER A 26 -8.79 12.45 -38.58
N ALA A 27 -9.05 11.62 -37.57
CA ALA A 27 -9.54 12.06 -36.26
C ALA A 27 -8.48 12.87 -35.49
N LEU A 28 -7.21 12.44 -35.54
CA LEU A 28 -6.11 13.21 -34.95
C LEU A 28 -5.95 14.57 -35.64
N GLN A 29 -6.06 14.62 -36.97
CA GLN A 29 -5.99 15.87 -37.71
C GLN A 29 -7.16 16.81 -37.39
N SER A 30 -8.39 16.30 -37.17
CA SER A 30 -9.50 17.16 -36.74
C SER A 30 -9.26 17.73 -35.35
N LEU A 31 -8.75 16.93 -34.41
CA LEU A 31 -8.42 17.41 -33.06
C LEU A 31 -7.32 18.48 -33.07
N VAL A 32 -6.31 18.31 -33.92
CA VAL A 32 -5.21 19.30 -34.05
C VAL A 32 -5.72 20.64 -34.59
N LYS A 33 -6.69 20.63 -35.51
CA LYS A 33 -7.28 21.86 -36.07
C LYS A 33 -8.01 22.70 -35.02
N GLU A 34 -8.46 22.10 -33.93
CA GLU A 34 -9.12 22.80 -32.82
C GLU A 34 -8.10 23.45 -31.85
N LEU A 35 -6.81 23.11 -31.95
CA LEU A 35 -5.77 23.67 -31.10
C LEU A 35 -5.27 25.03 -31.62
N PRO A 36 -4.73 25.90 -30.73
CA PRO A 36 -4.04 27.12 -31.16
C PRO A 36 -2.87 26.83 -32.12
N SER A 37 -2.60 27.77 -33.04
CA SER A 37 -1.60 27.61 -34.11
C SER A 37 -0.18 27.29 -33.62
N SER A 38 0.19 27.74 -32.42
CA SER A 38 1.48 27.43 -31.79
C SER A 38 1.68 25.94 -31.52
N PHE A 39 0.60 25.19 -31.26
CA PHE A 39 0.66 23.75 -31.05
C PHE A 39 0.56 22.97 -32.36
N GLN A 40 -0.19 23.49 -33.33
CA GLN A 40 -0.31 22.89 -34.67
C GLN A 40 1.06 22.77 -35.36
N GLN A 41 1.92 23.79 -35.22
CA GLN A 41 3.26 23.79 -35.80
C GLN A 41 4.18 22.71 -35.23
N ARG A 42 3.91 22.24 -34.00
CA ARG A 42 4.69 21.19 -33.33
C ARG A 42 4.23 19.77 -33.69
N LEU A 43 3.03 19.65 -34.25
CA LEU A 43 2.39 18.38 -34.59
C LEU A 43 2.40 18.19 -36.10
N SER A 44 3.58 17.83 -36.63
CA SER A 44 3.75 17.55 -38.06
C SER A 44 2.96 16.30 -38.48
N TYR A 45 2.68 16.19 -39.77
CA TYR A 45 2.03 15.00 -40.34
C TYR A 45 2.73 13.69 -39.96
N THR A 46 4.07 13.68 -39.95
CA THR A 46 4.86 12.51 -39.55
C THR A 46 4.57 12.11 -38.10
N THR A 47 4.59 13.07 -37.18
CA THR A 47 4.28 12.79 -35.76
C THR A 47 2.86 12.29 -35.56
N LEU A 48 1.89 12.79 -36.31
CA LEU A 48 0.49 12.32 -36.24
C LEU A 48 0.33 10.92 -36.83
N SER A 49 1.07 10.61 -37.89
CA SER A 49 1.09 9.27 -38.50
C SER A 49 1.73 8.25 -37.58
N ASP A 50 2.86 8.59 -36.96
CA ASP A 50 3.55 7.73 -35.99
C ASP A 50 2.68 7.50 -34.74
N LEU A 51 2.01 8.56 -34.27
CA LEU A 51 1.05 8.46 -33.18
C LEU A 51 -0.13 7.55 -33.54
N ALA A 52 -0.70 7.65 -34.74
CA ALA A 52 -1.78 6.77 -35.18
C ALA A 52 -1.37 5.29 -35.21
N LEU A 53 -0.14 5.00 -35.67
CA LEU A 53 0.41 3.64 -35.64
C LEU A 53 0.60 3.13 -34.21
N ALA A 54 1.17 3.94 -33.31
CA ALA A 54 1.36 3.57 -31.91
C ALA A 54 0.02 3.32 -31.18
N LEU A 55 -1.02 4.10 -31.52
CA LEU A 55 -2.37 3.92 -30.98
C LEU A 55 -3.05 2.65 -31.51
N LEU A 56 -2.80 2.28 -32.77
CA LEU A 56 -3.32 1.04 -33.36
C LEU A 56 -2.66 -0.21 -32.81
N ASP A 57 -1.36 -0.15 -32.52
CA ASP A 57 -0.60 -1.25 -31.93
C ASP A 57 -1.14 -1.62 -30.54
N GLY A 58 -1.67 -0.65 -29.80
CA GLY A 58 -2.40 -0.89 -28.55
C GLY A 58 -1.52 -1.28 -27.35
N THR A 59 -0.27 -1.68 -27.58
CA THR A 59 0.68 -2.16 -26.57
C THR A 59 0.89 -1.17 -25.43
N VAL A 60 0.94 0.13 -25.72
CA VAL A 60 1.08 1.17 -24.70
C VAL A 60 -0.12 1.16 -23.74
N PHE A 61 -1.33 0.96 -24.24
CA PHE A 61 -2.53 0.86 -23.40
C PHE A 61 -2.52 -0.41 -22.55
N GLU A 62 -2.08 -1.53 -23.10
CA GLU A 62 -1.94 -2.79 -22.37
C GLU A 62 -0.92 -2.66 -21.23
N ILE A 63 0.23 -2.05 -21.51
CA ILE A 63 1.26 -1.78 -20.50
C ILE A 63 0.70 -0.89 -19.38
N VAL A 64 0.04 0.21 -19.74
CA VAL A 64 -0.56 1.13 -18.76
C VAL A 64 -1.63 0.42 -17.92
N GLN A 65 -2.47 -0.43 -18.55
CA GLN A 65 -3.48 -1.21 -17.85
C GLN A 65 -2.84 -2.20 -16.86
N GLY A 66 -1.77 -2.89 -17.26
CA GLY A 66 -1.03 -3.80 -16.38
C GLY A 66 -0.38 -3.08 -15.20
N LEU A 67 0.24 -1.92 -15.44
CA LEU A 67 0.81 -1.09 -14.38
C LEU A 67 -0.27 -0.60 -13.40
N LEU A 68 -1.44 -0.24 -13.91
CA LEU A 68 -2.58 0.18 -13.10
C LEU A 68 -3.10 -0.97 -12.23
N GLU A 69 -3.18 -2.19 -12.76
CA GLU A 69 -3.59 -3.36 -11.98
C GLU A 69 -2.60 -3.68 -10.86
N ILE A 70 -1.29 -3.65 -11.16
CA ILE A 70 -0.22 -3.81 -10.16
C ILE A 70 -0.35 -2.76 -9.05
N GLN A 71 -0.59 -1.50 -9.41
CA GLN A 71 -0.81 -0.42 -8.46
C GLN A 71 -1.99 -0.75 -7.53
N HIS A 72 -3.17 -1.05 -8.08
CA HIS A 72 -4.37 -1.34 -7.29
C HIS A 72 -4.18 -2.53 -6.34
N LEU A 73 -3.53 -3.59 -6.79
CA LEU A 73 -3.22 -4.76 -5.95
C LEU A 73 -2.26 -4.40 -4.82
N THR A 74 -1.26 -3.57 -5.11
CA THR A 74 -0.28 -3.10 -4.11
C THR A 74 -0.95 -2.21 -3.06
N GLU A 75 -1.77 -1.25 -3.48
CA GLU A 75 -2.53 -0.38 -2.59
C GLU A 75 -3.44 -1.18 -1.67
N LYS A 76 -4.17 -2.16 -2.23
CA LYS A 76 -5.04 -3.06 -1.46
C LYS A 76 -4.25 -3.88 -0.44
N SER A 77 -3.07 -4.38 -0.81
CA SER A 77 -2.19 -5.13 0.10
C SER A 77 -1.71 -4.26 1.27
N LEU A 78 -1.19 -3.06 0.98
CA LEU A 78 -0.70 -2.12 1.99
C LEU A 78 -1.82 -1.63 2.92
N TYR A 79 -3.01 -1.37 2.37
CA TYR A 79 -4.19 -1.01 3.16
C TYR A 79 -4.56 -2.14 4.14
N ASN A 80 -4.62 -3.38 3.65
CA ASN A 80 -4.91 -4.54 4.50
C ASN A 80 -3.85 -4.76 5.57
N GLN A 81 -2.57 -4.56 5.24
CA GLN A 81 -1.47 -4.64 6.21
C GLN A 81 -1.63 -3.60 7.32
N ARG A 82 -1.91 -2.34 6.96
CA ARG A 82 -2.19 -1.27 7.94
C ARG A 82 -3.37 -1.63 8.84
N LEU A 83 -4.46 -2.11 8.26
CA LEU A 83 -5.67 -2.47 9.00
C LEU A 83 -5.40 -3.63 10.00
N ARG A 84 -4.62 -4.63 9.61
CA ARG A 84 -4.18 -5.73 10.49
C ARG A 84 -3.43 -5.20 11.71
N LEU A 85 -2.41 -4.36 11.49
CA LEU A 85 -1.61 -3.77 12.57
C LEU A 85 -2.47 -2.92 13.53
N GLN A 86 -3.40 -2.14 12.99
CA GLN A 86 -4.32 -1.35 13.82
C GLN A 86 -5.22 -2.24 14.69
N ASN A 87 -5.74 -3.32 14.11
CA ASN A 87 -6.59 -4.27 14.83
C ASN A 87 -5.82 -5.01 15.92
N GLU A 88 -4.58 -5.43 15.62
CA GLU A 88 -3.69 -6.07 16.59
C GLU A 88 -3.39 -5.14 17.77
N HIS A 89 -3.04 -3.87 17.50
CA HIS A 89 -2.80 -2.87 18.54
C HIS A 89 -4.04 -2.61 19.40
N ARG A 90 -5.21 -2.48 18.76
CA ARG A 90 -6.49 -2.29 19.47
C ARG A 90 -6.81 -3.51 20.36
N GLY A 91 -6.60 -4.72 19.84
CA GLY A 91 -6.77 -5.97 20.56
C GLY A 91 -5.81 -6.09 21.75
N ALA A 92 -4.53 -5.79 21.54
CA ALA A 92 -3.52 -5.78 22.60
C ALA A 92 -3.89 -4.77 23.71
N ARG A 93 -4.24 -3.54 23.36
CA ARG A 93 -4.72 -2.54 24.33
C ARG A 93 -5.96 -3.01 25.09
N GLY A 94 -6.89 -3.71 24.42
CA GLY A 94 -8.04 -4.33 25.04
C GLY A 94 -7.64 -5.38 26.09
N ARG A 95 -6.73 -6.29 25.72
CA ARG A 95 -6.18 -7.32 26.62
C ARG A 95 -5.48 -6.71 27.83
N TRP A 96 -4.60 -5.72 27.62
CA TRP A 96 -3.90 -5.00 28.69
C TRP A 96 -4.89 -4.31 29.65
N ARG A 97 -5.89 -3.59 29.13
CA ARG A 97 -6.94 -2.98 29.96
C ARG A 97 -7.76 -4.01 30.73
N GLY A 98 -8.05 -5.17 30.13
CA GLY A 98 -8.73 -6.27 30.80
C GLY A 98 -7.88 -6.87 31.93
N ALA A 99 -6.60 -7.10 31.68
CA ALA A 99 -5.66 -7.60 32.68
C ALA A 99 -5.48 -6.61 33.84
N ALA A 100 -5.32 -5.32 33.55
CA ALA A 100 -5.23 -4.27 34.56
C ALA A 100 -6.50 -4.20 35.43
N ARG A 101 -7.69 -4.28 34.82
CA ARG A 101 -8.96 -4.33 35.57
C ARG A 101 -9.07 -5.57 36.46
N ARG A 102 -8.66 -6.75 35.97
CA ARG A 102 -8.64 -7.98 36.78
C ARG A 102 -7.65 -7.87 37.95
N ALA A 103 -6.45 -7.34 37.71
CA ALA A 103 -5.46 -7.12 38.75
C ALA A 103 -5.98 -6.14 39.83
N GLN A 104 -6.59 -5.02 39.42
CA GLN A 104 -7.22 -4.08 40.35
C GLN A 104 -8.38 -4.71 41.15
N GLY A 105 -9.24 -5.50 40.50
CA GLY A 105 -10.31 -6.23 41.19
C GLY A 105 -9.77 -7.25 42.21
N ALA A 106 -8.72 -7.99 41.85
CA ALA A 106 -8.05 -8.91 42.77
C ALA A 106 -7.42 -8.17 43.97
N LEU A 107 -6.72 -7.06 43.73
CA LEU A 107 -6.16 -6.22 44.79
C LEU A 107 -7.25 -5.62 45.69
N GLY A 108 -8.38 -5.18 45.13
CA GLY A 108 -9.53 -4.69 45.89
C GLY A 108 -10.18 -5.78 46.75
N LEU A 109 -10.27 -7.01 46.23
CA LEU A 109 -10.73 -8.18 46.99
C LEU A 109 -9.78 -8.53 48.14
N CYS A 110 -8.46 -8.40 47.92
CA CYS A 110 -7.45 -8.58 48.98
C CYS A 110 -7.49 -7.45 50.02
N ALA A 111 -7.70 -6.20 49.60
CA ALA A 111 -7.81 -5.06 50.50
C ALA A 111 -9.10 -5.11 51.35
N GLY A 112 -10.21 -5.59 50.79
CA GLY A 112 -11.46 -5.84 51.53
C GLY A 112 -11.39 -7.05 52.47
N ARG A 113 -10.38 -7.91 52.31
CA ARG A 113 -10.08 -9.06 53.19
C ARG A 113 -9.05 -8.73 54.27
N ALA A 114 -8.73 -7.46 54.52
CA ALA A 114 -7.97 -7.05 55.70
C ALA A 114 -8.71 -7.55 56.96
N LEU A 115 -8.25 -8.68 57.48
CA LEU A 115 -8.76 -9.29 58.70
C LEU A 115 -8.55 -8.31 59.87
N PRO A 116 -9.55 -8.11 60.73
CA PRO A 116 -9.35 -7.37 61.95
C PRO A 116 -8.58 -8.27 62.90
N GLY A 117 -7.31 -7.96 63.19
CA GLY A 117 -6.72 -8.45 64.43
C GLY A 117 -5.21 -8.65 64.47
N ARG A 118 -4.64 -7.88 65.40
CA ARG A 118 -3.47 -8.18 66.26
C ARG A 118 -2.10 -8.10 65.57
N ARG A 119 -1.04 -7.63 66.23
CA ARG A 119 -0.82 -7.09 67.58
C ARG A 119 0.46 -6.25 67.45
N SER A 120 0.63 -5.25 68.32
CA SER A 120 1.93 -4.67 68.60
C SER A 120 2.95 -5.79 68.84
N GLU A 121 4.03 -5.79 68.08
CA GLU A 121 5.27 -6.43 68.51
C GLU A 121 6.43 -5.55 68.06
N GLU A 122 7.35 -5.40 69.00
CA GLU A 122 8.33 -4.35 69.13
C GLU A 122 9.34 -4.38 67.97
N VAL A 123 9.80 -3.21 67.55
CA VAL A 123 10.93 -3.07 66.63
C VAL A 123 12.21 -3.38 67.41
N PRO A 124 12.95 -4.47 67.13
CA PRO A 124 14.33 -4.55 67.60
C PRO A 124 15.16 -3.59 66.74
N LYS A 125 15.79 -2.62 67.41
CA LYS A 125 16.88 -1.83 66.83
C LYS A 125 17.99 -2.79 66.43
N THR A 126 18.20 -2.99 65.13
CA THR A 126 19.46 -3.54 64.64
C THR A 126 20.40 -2.38 64.42
N ASP A 127 21.28 -2.21 65.40
CA ASP A 127 22.52 -1.47 65.27
C ASP A 127 23.35 -2.02 64.10
N GLN A 128 23.89 -1.08 63.33
CA GLN A 128 25.18 -1.12 62.63
C GLN A 128 25.73 -2.49 62.20
N ILE A 129 25.68 -2.76 60.88
CA ILE A 129 26.80 -3.39 60.19
C ILE A 129 27.05 -2.60 58.90
N GLU A 130 28.19 -1.91 58.89
CA GLU A 130 28.81 -1.29 57.73
C GLU A 130 29.19 -2.35 56.68
N GLY A 131 29.13 -1.95 55.42
CA GLY A 131 30.00 -2.50 54.38
C GLY A 131 29.42 -3.66 53.56
N ALA A 132 28.78 -3.31 52.45
CA ALA A 132 29.04 -3.92 51.13
C ALA A 132 28.12 -3.29 50.07
N GLU A 133 28.64 -2.29 49.35
CA GLU A 133 28.19 -2.01 47.99
C GLU A 133 28.39 -3.27 47.13
N PRO A 134 27.46 -3.58 46.23
CA PRO A 134 27.89 -3.67 44.85
C PRO A 134 26.94 -2.94 43.91
N SER A 135 27.46 -1.87 43.29
CA SER A 135 27.47 -1.67 41.84
C SER A 135 26.47 -2.54 41.06
N VAL A 136 25.23 -2.04 40.93
CA VAL A 136 24.35 -2.34 39.78
C VAL A 136 23.60 -1.07 39.37
N ALA A 137 24.32 0.06 39.39
CA ALA A 137 24.06 1.14 38.45
C ALA A 137 25.01 0.91 37.27
N LEU A 138 24.54 1.11 36.02
CA LEU A 138 25.22 0.92 34.73
C LEU A 138 24.89 -0.36 33.94
N LEU A 139 23.63 -0.79 33.93
CA LEU A 139 23.11 -1.70 32.90
C LEU A 139 21.83 -1.16 32.22
N TRP A 140 21.81 0.15 32.01
CA TRP A 140 20.96 0.83 31.03
C TRP A 140 21.79 1.88 30.30
N ARG A 141 22.51 1.45 29.27
CA ARG A 141 22.95 2.30 28.17
C ARG A 141 22.90 1.53 26.86
#